data_AF-A0A7X3UG08-F1
#
_entry.id   AF-A0A7X3UG08-F1
#
_cell.length_a   1.000
_cell.length_b   1.000
_cell.length_c   1.000
_cell.angle_alpha   90.00
_cell.angle_beta   90.00
_cell.angle_gamma   90.00
#
_symmetry.space_group_name_H-M   'P 1'
#
loop_
_entity.id
_entity.type
_entity.pdbx_description
1 polymer ?
#
loop_
_entity_poly.entity_id
_entity_poly.type
_entity_poly.pdbx_seq_one_letter_code
_entity_poly.pdbx_strand_id
1 'polypeptide(L)'
;MARLFGKEYTRRELLDLVGDMSQVAHARYGELREGSDRGADLIEVFNASGLCFSLLPGRALDVASAHYKGMSLCFRGNTGDVGPAFYEPQGYGWMRGFYGGLVLSCGMTFTGHPET
;
A
#
# COMPACT_ATOMS: atom_id res chain seq x y z
N MET A 1 -25.39 -3.71 0.10
CA MET A 1 -25.27 -4.43 -1.19
C MET A 1 -23.88 -4.18 -1.75
N ALA A 2 -23.23 -5.19 -2.33
CA ALA A 2 -21.95 -5.05 -3.02
C ALA A 2 -22.15 -5.28 -4.52
N ARG A 3 -21.60 -4.41 -5.38
CA ARG A 3 -21.67 -4.55 -6.85
C ARG A 3 -20.41 -5.22 -7.37
N LEU A 4 -20.53 -6.47 -7.81
CA LEU A 4 -19.42 -7.29 -8.31
C LEU A 4 -19.80 -7.93 -9.64
N PHE A 5 -18.89 -7.93 -10.61
CA PHE A 5 -19.07 -8.60 -11.91
C PHE A 5 -20.39 -8.25 -12.63
N GLY A 6 -20.82 -6.99 -12.54
CA GLY A 6 -22.04 -6.51 -13.19
C GLY A 6 -23.36 -6.83 -12.45
N LYS A 7 -23.31 -7.45 -11.26
CA LYS A 7 -24.49 -7.77 -10.44
C LYS A 7 -24.38 -7.14 -9.05
N GLU A 8 -25.53 -6.91 -8.42
CA GLU A 8 -25.58 -6.58 -6.99
C GLU A 8 -25.79 -7.85 -6.18
N TYR A 9 -25.06 -7.96 -5.08
CA TYR A 9 -25.21 -9.04 -4.13
C TYR A 9 -25.47 -8.50 -2.72
N THR A 10 -26.34 -9.19 -2.00
CA THR A 10 -26.42 -9.15 -0.55
C THR A 10 -25.20 -9.86 0.05
N ARG A 11 -24.96 -9.64 1.35
CA ARG A 11 -23.94 -10.39 2.10
C ARG A 11 -24.20 -11.89 2.05
N ARG A 12 -25.47 -12.30 2.17
CA ARG A 12 -25.83 -13.73 2.22
C ARG A 12 -25.57 -14.42 0.89
N GLU A 13 -26.02 -13.82 -0.22
CA GLU A 13 -25.78 -14.37 -1.56
C GLU A 13 -24.29 -14.52 -1.87
N LEU A 14 -23.45 -13.55 -1.46
CA LEU A 14 -22.00 -13.68 -1.63
C LEU A 14 -21.42 -14.84 -0.84
N LEU A 15 -21.79 -14.96 0.44
CA LEU A 15 -21.30 -16.02 1.31
C LEU A 15 -21.78 -17.42 0.91
N ASP A 16 -22.91 -17.51 0.19
CA ASP A 16 -23.39 -18.77 -0.36
C ASP A 16 -22.62 -19.18 -1.64
N LEU A 17 -21.87 -18.26 -2.25
CA LEU A 17 -21.11 -18.48 -3.50
C LEU A 17 -19.60 -18.66 -3.30
N VAL A 18 -19.05 -18.24 -2.16
CA VAL A 18 -17.62 -18.30 -1.88
C VAL A 18 -17.33 -19.20 -0.68
N GLY A 19 -16.30 -20.03 -0.78
CA GLY A 19 -15.83 -20.83 0.36
C GLY A 19 -15.11 -19.98 1.41
N ASP A 20 -14.52 -18.86 0.99
CA ASP A 20 -13.83 -17.91 1.86
C ASP A 20 -13.95 -16.49 1.30
N MET A 21 -14.10 -15.48 2.17
CA MET A 21 -14.25 -14.08 1.75
C MET A 21 -13.02 -13.54 1.02
N SER A 22 -11.83 -14.09 1.26
CA SER A 22 -10.60 -13.69 0.58
C SER A 22 -10.62 -13.92 -0.93
N GLN A 23 -11.55 -14.73 -1.44
CA GLN A 23 -11.80 -14.84 -2.88
C GLN A 23 -12.26 -13.51 -3.51
N VAL A 24 -12.94 -12.65 -2.74
CA VAL A 24 -13.51 -11.39 -3.24
C VAL A 24 -13.03 -10.14 -2.51
N ALA A 25 -12.50 -10.27 -1.29
CA ALA A 25 -11.88 -9.17 -0.56
C ALA A 25 -10.94 -9.68 0.54
N HIS A 26 -9.73 -9.15 0.62
CA HIS A 26 -8.79 -9.49 1.69
C HIS A 26 -7.82 -8.36 2.02
N ALA A 27 -7.19 -8.48 3.18
CA ALA A 27 -5.93 -7.83 3.50
C ALA A 27 -4.92 -8.92 3.88
N ARG A 28 -3.72 -8.90 3.32
CA ARG A 28 -2.66 -9.87 3.61
C ARG A 28 -1.40 -9.14 4.05
N TYR A 29 -0.86 -9.52 5.20
CA TYR A 29 0.41 -9.01 5.69
C TYR A 29 1.57 -9.83 5.10
N GLY A 30 2.66 -9.16 4.75
CA GLY A 30 3.88 -9.77 4.26
C GLY A 30 5.10 -8.92 4.57
N GLU A 31 6.27 -9.47 4.28
CA GLU A 31 7.57 -8.79 4.42
C GLU A 31 8.37 -9.01 3.13
N LEU A 32 8.93 -7.94 2.58
CA LEU A 32 9.86 -7.99 1.45
C LEU A 32 11.21 -8.51 1.93
N ARG A 33 11.83 -9.41 1.17
CA ARG A 33 13.02 -10.16 1.61
C ARG A 33 14.32 -9.78 0.90
N GLU A 34 14.24 -9.02 -0.18
CA GLU A 34 15.38 -8.83 -1.10
C GLU A 34 15.65 -7.35 -1.39
N GLY A 35 16.87 -7.06 -1.85
CA GLY A 35 17.27 -5.73 -2.32
C GLY A 35 17.22 -4.63 -1.26
N SER A 36 16.91 -3.41 -1.71
CA SER A 36 16.69 -2.23 -0.86
C SER A 36 15.44 -2.33 0.00
N ASP A 37 14.51 -3.20 -0.39
CA ASP A 37 13.19 -3.28 0.23
C ASP A 37 13.17 -4.34 1.34
N ARG A 38 14.26 -5.09 1.52
CA ARG A 38 14.40 -6.12 2.55
C ARG A 38 14.04 -5.58 3.94
N GLY A 39 13.15 -6.28 4.62
CA GLY A 39 12.64 -5.93 5.94
C GLY A 39 11.53 -4.88 5.92
N ALA A 40 11.08 -4.42 4.75
CA ALA A 40 9.87 -3.63 4.64
C ALA A 40 8.64 -4.54 4.78
N ASP A 41 7.78 -4.18 5.72
CA ASP A 41 6.46 -4.80 5.86
C ASP A 41 5.47 -4.17 4.89
N LEU A 42 4.51 -4.97 4.45
CA LEU A 42 3.39 -4.51 3.65
C LEU A 42 2.07 -5.19 4.05
N ILE A 43 0.98 -4.46 3.85
CA ILE A 43 -0.38 -5.02 3.85
C ILE A 43 -0.96 -4.83 2.46
N GLU A 44 -1.17 -5.95 1.76
CA GLU A 44 -1.81 -6.00 0.45
C GLU A 44 -3.32 -6.08 0.61
N VAL A 45 -4.02 -5.02 0.23
CA VAL A 45 -5.47 -4.93 0.26
C VAL A 45 -6.02 -5.13 -1.15
N PHE A 46 -7.01 -6.00 -1.27
CA PHE A 46 -7.67 -6.32 -2.52
C PHE A 46 -9.18 -6.36 -2.31
N ASN A 47 -9.92 -5.90 -3.32
CA ASN A 47 -11.31 -6.28 -3.51
C ASN A 47 -11.64 -6.52 -4.99
N ALA A 48 -12.65 -7.36 -5.21
CA ALA A 48 -13.10 -7.77 -6.54
C ALA A 48 -13.90 -6.67 -7.27
N SER A 49 -14.23 -5.54 -6.61
CA SER A 49 -14.84 -4.39 -7.31
C SER A 49 -13.79 -3.55 -8.05
N GLY A 50 -12.51 -3.84 -7.84
CA GLY A 50 -11.38 -3.39 -8.64
C GLY A 50 -10.37 -2.53 -7.90
N LEU A 51 -10.59 -2.19 -6.63
CA LEU A 51 -9.62 -1.43 -5.84
C LEU A 51 -8.63 -2.40 -5.18
N CYS A 52 -7.34 -2.16 -5.40
CA CYS A 52 -6.26 -2.78 -4.64
C CYS A 52 -5.20 -1.74 -4.28
N PHE A 53 -4.57 -1.92 -3.12
CA PHE A 53 -3.53 -1.01 -2.65
C PHE A 53 -2.62 -1.69 -1.63
N SER A 54 -1.40 -1.18 -1.54
CA SER A 54 -0.36 -1.65 -0.61
C SER A 54 -0.15 -0.60 0.48
N LEU A 55 -0.28 -1.01 1.74
CA LEU A 55 0.10 -0.19 2.89
C LEU A 55 1.49 -0.57 3.38
N LEU A 56 2.25 0.38 3.90
CA LEU A 56 3.55 0.14 4.53
C LEU A 56 3.48 0.41 6.05
N PRO A 57 3.29 -0.61 6.90
CA PRO A 57 3.24 -0.43 8.36
C PRO A 57 4.47 0.27 8.94
N GLY A 58 5.67 -0.08 8.46
CA GLY A 58 6.93 0.56 8.86
C GLY A 58 7.10 2.01 8.38
N ARG A 59 6.16 2.52 7.58
CA ARG A 59 6.12 3.87 7.02
C ARG A 59 4.77 4.52 7.32
N ALA A 60 4.36 4.51 8.58
CA ALA A 60 3.13 5.16 9.06
C ALA A 60 1.82 4.71 8.38
N LEU A 61 1.76 3.48 7.87
CA LEU A 61 0.64 2.96 7.07
C LEU A 61 0.37 3.79 5.81
N ASP A 62 1.42 4.39 5.25
CA ASP A 62 1.34 5.07 3.98
C ASP A 62 0.86 4.14 2.86
N VAL A 63 0.16 4.71 1.88
CA VAL A 63 -0.33 3.97 0.71
C VAL A 63 0.71 4.05 -0.39
N ALA A 64 1.57 3.04 -0.45
CA ALA A 64 2.68 3.00 -1.40
C ALA A 64 2.24 2.77 -2.85
N SER A 65 1.20 1.97 -3.04
CA SER A 65 0.65 1.68 -4.37
C SER A 65 -0.88 1.63 -4.29
N ALA A 66 -1.56 2.06 -5.34
CA ALA A 66 -3.01 1.91 -5.46
C ALA A 66 -3.42 1.79 -6.92
N HIS A 67 -4.33 0.85 -7.20
CA HIS A 67 -4.89 0.65 -8.53
C HIS A 67 -6.40 0.54 -8.45
N TYR A 68 -7.08 1.08 -9.46
CA TYR A 68 -8.49 0.82 -9.69
C TYR A 68 -8.69 0.19 -11.06
N LYS A 69 -9.21 -1.05 -11.08
CA LYS A 69 -9.44 -1.83 -12.31
C LYS A 69 -8.19 -1.90 -13.21
N GLY A 70 -7.03 -2.07 -12.58
CA GLY A 70 -5.72 -2.14 -13.27
C GLY A 70 -5.10 -0.79 -13.63
N MET A 71 -5.79 0.33 -13.44
CA MET A 71 -5.23 1.67 -13.65
C MET A 71 -4.53 2.14 -12.38
N SER A 72 -3.25 2.51 -12.48
CA SER A 72 -2.54 3.14 -11.36
C SER A 72 -3.22 4.44 -10.97
N LEU A 73 -3.36 4.67 -9.66
CA LEU A 73 -3.89 5.90 -9.08
C LEU A 73 -2.79 6.81 -8.55
N CYS A 74 -1.53 6.39 -8.60
CA CYS A 74 -0.44 7.11 -7.96
C CYS A 74 0.85 7.09 -8.77
N PHE A 75 1.73 8.04 -8.42
CA PHE A 75 3.13 8.00 -8.82
C PHE A 75 3.85 6.87 -8.08
N ARG A 76 4.87 6.29 -8.73
CA ARG A 76 5.83 5.40 -8.08
C ARG A 76 7.25 5.79 -8.47
N GLY A 77 8.05 6.12 -7.45
CA GLY A 77 9.47 6.40 -7.60
C GLY A 77 10.28 5.13 -7.89
N ASN A 78 11.51 5.32 -8.38
CA ASN A 78 12.46 4.24 -8.64
C ASN A 78 13.12 3.67 -7.37
N THR A 79 12.93 4.33 -6.22
CA THR A 79 13.47 3.93 -4.92
C THR A 79 12.82 2.66 -4.39
N GLY A 80 11.55 2.40 -4.74
CA GLY A 80 10.81 1.25 -4.25
C GLY A 80 10.36 1.39 -2.80
N ASP A 81 9.89 0.30 -2.22
CA ASP A 81 9.33 0.27 -0.87
C ASP A 81 10.44 0.01 0.15
N VAL A 82 11.41 0.95 0.17
CA VAL A 82 12.70 0.81 0.87
C VAL A 82 12.54 0.39 2.33
N GLY A 83 13.29 -0.64 2.71
CA GLY A 83 13.29 -1.21 4.05
C GLY A 83 13.92 -0.30 5.11
N PRO A 84 13.57 -0.50 6.39
CA PRO A 84 13.97 0.40 7.48
C PRO A 84 15.49 0.46 7.70
N ALA A 85 16.23 -0.59 7.32
CA ALA A 85 17.69 -0.64 7.43
C ALA A 85 18.41 0.42 6.57
N PHE A 86 17.72 1.01 5.59
CA PHE A 86 18.25 2.03 4.69
C PHE A 86 17.74 3.45 5.02
N TYR A 87 17.25 3.66 6.24
CA TYR A 87 16.81 4.98 6.70
C TYR A 87 17.98 5.96 6.87
N GLU A 88 17.84 7.16 6.30
CA GLU A 88 18.88 8.18 6.28
C GLU A 88 18.31 9.56 6.67
N PRO A 89 18.43 9.94 7.95
CA PRO A 89 17.80 11.15 8.47
C PRO A 89 18.54 12.45 8.12
N GLN A 90 19.79 12.39 7.65
CA GLN A 90 20.61 13.59 7.47
C GLN A 90 20.22 14.35 6.20
N GLY A 91 19.84 15.63 6.35
CA GLY A 91 19.55 16.53 5.24
C GLY A 91 18.55 15.91 4.26
N TYR A 92 18.92 15.84 2.99
CA TYR A 92 18.09 15.25 1.94
C TYR A 92 18.22 13.72 1.79
N GLY A 93 18.81 13.02 2.78
CA GLY A 93 18.92 11.55 2.77
C GLY A 93 17.58 10.84 2.57
N TRP A 94 16.50 11.41 3.11
CA TRP A 94 15.14 10.89 2.95
C TRP A 94 14.71 10.71 1.48
N MET A 95 15.29 11.45 0.53
CA MET A 95 15.00 11.30 -0.90
C MET A 95 15.40 9.92 -1.44
N ARG A 96 16.37 9.22 -0.82
CA ARG A 96 16.76 7.86 -1.22
C ARG A 96 15.72 6.80 -0.86
N GLY A 97 14.80 7.12 0.05
CA GLY A 97 13.64 6.28 0.38
C GLY A 97 12.30 6.87 -0.07
N PHE A 98 12.29 8.00 -0.80
CA PHE A 98 11.04 8.64 -1.21
C PHE A 98 10.44 7.92 -2.42
N TYR A 99 9.32 7.22 -2.22
CA TYR A 99 8.61 6.45 -3.25
C TYR A 99 7.42 7.21 -3.86
N GLY A 100 7.04 8.35 -3.25
CA GLY A 100 5.91 9.19 -3.63
C GLY A 100 4.55 8.59 -3.27
N GLY A 101 4.22 7.42 -3.82
CA GLY A 101 3.00 6.67 -3.49
C GLY A 101 1.70 7.43 -3.76
N LEU A 102 0.58 6.89 -3.27
CA LEU A 102 -0.72 7.58 -3.28
C LEU A 102 -0.82 8.53 -2.07
N VAL A 103 -0.33 8.08 -0.91
CA VAL A 103 -0.30 8.86 0.32
C VAL A 103 1.06 8.64 0.95
N LEU A 104 1.73 9.72 1.31
CA LEU A 104 3.01 9.69 2.02
C LEU A 104 2.93 10.66 3.20
N SER A 105 3.18 10.14 4.40
CA SER A 105 3.09 10.90 5.63
C SER A 105 4.35 11.74 5.82
N CYS A 106 4.18 13.07 5.91
CA CYS A 106 5.27 14.02 6.16
C CYS A 106 5.11 14.65 7.54
N GLY A 107 5.60 14.00 8.61
CA GLY A 107 5.43 14.45 9.99
C GLY A 107 5.69 13.35 11.04
N MET A 108 5.22 13.45 12.28
CA MET A 108 4.34 14.48 12.87
C MET A 108 5.08 15.62 13.56
N THR A 109 6.36 15.44 13.88
CA THR A 109 7.15 16.43 14.66
C THR A 109 7.63 17.60 13.81
N PHE A 110 8.01 17.33 12.55
CA PHE A 110 8.48 18.34 11.61
C PHE A 110 8.18 17.87 10.17
N THR A 111 7.94 18.83 9.28
CA THR A 111 7.68 18.59 7.86
C THR A 111 8.23 19.73 7.02
N GLY A 112 8.57 19.45 5.77
CA GLY A 112 9.14 20.43 4.84
C GLY A 112 10.61 20.17 4.54
N HIS A 113 11.29 21.16 3.97
CA HIS A 113 12.71 21.06 3.63
C HIS A 113 13.57 20.88 4.89
N PRO A 114 14.68 20.12 4.81
CA PRO A 114 15.64 20.03 5.91
C PRO A 114 16.25 21.40 6.23
N GLU A 115 16.26 21.75 7.51
CA GLU A 115 16.91 22.95 8.04
C GLU A 115 18.23 22.57 8.74
N THR A 116 19.18 23.51 8.76
CA THR A 116 20.50 23.38 9.40
C THR A 116 20.52 23.85 10.84
#